data_AF-A0A3D1Z5C3-F1
#
_entry.id   AF-A0A3D1Z5C3-F1
#
_cell.length_a   1.000
_cell.length_b   1.000
_cell.length_c   1.000
_cell.angle_alpha   90.00
_cell.angle_beta   90.00
_cell.angle_gamma   90.00
#
_symmetry.space_group_name_H-M   'P 1'
#
loop_
_entity.id
_entity.type
_entity.pdbx_description
1 polymer ?
#
loop_
_entity_poly.entity_id
_entity_poly.type
_entity_poly.pdbx_seq_one_letter_code
_entity_poly.pdbx_strand_id
1 'polypeptide(L)'
;MNNKTALEIESRLAEIAEIQRKHDKRDFDAELLKVMTSGGDVDALEQKQLEDERITRRLRVEKQALELELPIAREREGMSEIERLKALRDECLPTAKAIAKRIKDHDTAIRSELVNAQKALIEISKLSQSADAVVRSHNLDRVILDEHFPFVQMKSIMDLEMLNIRSMPEWPKKESGLNVCQWPSTKLKYIEDF
;
A
#
# COMPACT_ATOMS: atom_id res chain seq x y z
N MET A 1 -3.71 39.12 -9.98
CA MET A 1 -4.88 38.69 -9.17
C MET A 1 -4.36 37.77 -8.10
N ASN A 2 -4.71 37.97 -6.83
CA ASN A 2 -4.31 37.06 -5.77
C ASN A 2 -4.95 35.70 -6.04
N ASN A 3 -4.13 34.74 -6.44
CA ASN A 3 -4.57 33.40 -6.78
C ASN A 3 -4.96 32.66 -5.51
N LYS A 4 -6.23 32.79 -5.10
CA LYS A 4 -6.78 32.02 -3.99
C LYS A 4 -6.70 30.52 -4.28
N THR A 5 -6.55 29.72 -3.23
CA THR A 5 -6.68 28.27 -3.31
C THR A 5 -8.14 27.84 -3.41
N ALA A 6 -8.41 26.63 -3.88
CA ALA A 6 -9.76 26.09 -3.95
C ALA A 6 -10.45 26.12 -2.56
N LEU A 7 -9.70 25.79 -1.50
CA LEU A 7 -10.18 25.81 -0.12
C LEU A 7 -10.54 27.23 0.35
N GLU A 8 -9.71 28.23 0.04
CA GLU A 8 -10.00 29.63 0.37
C GLU A 8 -11.24 30.16 -0.36
N ILE A 9 -11.42 29.76 -1.63
CA ILE A 9 -12.60 30.11 -2.43
C ILE A 9 -13.86 29.48 -1.81
N GLU A 10 -13.82 28.19 -1.47
CA GLU A 10 -14.94 27.49 -0.82
C GLU A 10 -15.30 28.10 0.53
N SER A 11 -14.30 28.41 1.36
CA SER A 11 -14.50 29.09 2.64
C SER A 11 -15.19 30.44 2.43
N ARG A 12 -14.73 31.23 1.46
CA ARG A 12 -15.33 32.53 1.16
C ARG A 12 -16.76 32.42 0.63
N LEU A 13 -17.05 31.43 -0.21
CA LEU A 13 -18.41 31.15 -0.69
C LEU A 13 -19.35 30.78 0.47
N ALA A 14 -18.86 29.99 1.44
CA ALA A 14 -19.63 29.64 2.64
C ALA A 14 -19.92 30.87 3.52
N GLU A 15 -18.95 31.76 3.71
CA GLU A 15 -19.14 33.04 4.41
C GLU A 15 -20.21 33.91 3.73
N ILE A 16 -20.13 34.06 2.40
CA ILE A 16 -21.10 34.82 1.62
C ILE A 16 -22.50 34.23 1.80
N ALA A 17 -22.63 32.90 1.76
CA ALA A 17 -23.91 32.21 1.96
C ALA A 17 -24.48 32.39 3.38
N GLU A 18 -23.64 32.47 4.41
CA GLU A 18 -24.08 32.79 5.77
C GLU A 18 -24.58 34.24 5.88
N ILE A 19 -23.86 35.19 5.28
CA ILE A 19 -24.25 36.61 5.29
C ILE A 19 -25.59 36.79 4.55
N GLN A 20 -25.75 36.16 3.39
CA GLN A 20 -27.01 36.18 2.62
C GLN A 20 -28.17 35.60 3.44
N ARG A 21 -27.98 34.45 4.08
CA ARG A 21 -29.01 33.86 4.96
C ARG A 21 -29.40 34.75 6.14
N LYS A 22 -28.46 35.52 6.70
CA LYS A 22 -28.77 36.48 7.77
C LYS A 22 -29.60 37.65 7.26
N HIS A 23 -29.27 38.16 6.06
CA HIS A 23 -30.02 39.22 5.42
C HIS A 23 -31.45 38.76 5.05
N ASP A 24 -31.58 37.57 4.47
CA ASP A 24 -32.88 37.02 4.05
C ASP A 24 -33.82 36.69 5.23
N LYS A 25 -33.26 36.47 6.43
CA LYS A 25 -34.02 36.27 7.66
C LYS A 25 -34.51 37.56 8.32
N ARG A 26 -34.03 38.72 7.87
CA ARG A 26 -34.38 40.01 8.46
C ARG A 26 -35.79 40.40 8.02
N ASP A 27 -36.67 40.63 8.99
CA ASP A 27 -38.01 41.17 8.76
C ASP A 27 -37.96 42.68 8.90
N PHE A 28 -37.74 43.37 7.78
CA PHE A 28 -37.62 44.83 7.76
C PHE A 28 -38.94 45.52 8.15
N ASP A 29 -40.09 44.94 7.78
CA ASP A 29 -41.39 45.52 8.10
C ASP A 29 -41.66 45.49 9.61
N ALA A 30 -41.31 44.39 10.27
CA ALA A 30 -41.37 44.29 11.73
C ALA A 30 -40.41 45.28 12.42
N GLU A 31 -39.20 45.47 11.89
CA GLU A 31 -38.25 46.46 12.41
C GLU A 31 -38.74 47.89 12.23
N LEU A 32 -39.30 48.21 11.04
CA LEU A 32 -39.83 49.53 10.72
C LEU A 32 -41.02 49.88 11.62
N LEU A 33 -41.97 48.95 11.78
CA LEU A 33 -43.11 49.11 12.69
C LEU A 33 -42.64 49.39 14.12
N LYS A 34 -41.62 48.68 14.59
CA LYS A 34 -41.04 48.89 15.92
C LYS A 34 -40.42 50.28 16.07
N VAL A 35 -39.66 50.74 15.08
CA VAL A 35 -39.05 52.08 15.11
C VAL A 35 -40.13 53.16 15.10
N MET A 36 -41.13 53.04 14.22
CA MET A 36 -42.26 53.98 14.14
C MET A 36 -43.07 54.05 15.44
N THR A 37 -43.34 52.91 16.08
CA THR A 37 -44.10 52.86 17.35
C THR A 37 -43.30 53.38 18.54
N SER A 38 -41.97 53.20 18.54
CA SER A 38 -41.08 53.72 19.58
C SER A 38 -40.68 55.20 19.41
N GLY A 39 -41.04 55.83 18.29
CA GLY A 39 -40.61 57.19 17.94
C GLY A 39 -39.11 57.30 17.62
N GLY A 40 -38.51 56.21 17.13
CA GLY A 40 -37.11 56.18 16.75
C GLY A 40 -36.83 56.83 15.38
N ASP A 41 -35.55 56.88 15.03
CA ASP A 41 -35.07 57.46 13.77
C ASP A 41 -35.29 56.50 12.60
N VAL A 42 -36.32 56.78 11.79
CA VAL A 42 -36.68 55.99 10.61
C VAL A 42 -35.64 56.16 9.49
N ASP A 43 -35.11 57.37 9.31
CA ASP A 43 -34.15 57.68 8.26
C ASP A 43 -32.86 56.87 8.45
N ALA A 44 -32.41 56.71 9.70
CA ALA A 44 -31.27 55.87 10.03
C ALA A 44 -31.50 54.38 9.70
N LEU A 45 -32.72 53.86 9.92
CA LEU A 45 -33.07 52.48 9.60
C LEU A 45 -33.10 52.26 8.07
N GLU A 46 -33.66 53.20 7.31
CA GLU A 46 -33.69 53.15 5.84
C GLU A 46 -32.28 53.25 5.24
N GLN A 47 -31.42 54.14 5.75
CA GLN A 47 -30.03 54.23 5.31
C GLN A 47 -29.28 52.91 5.53
N LYS A 48 -29.51 52.25 6.66
CA LYS A 48 -28.92 50.93 6.94
C LYS A 48 -29.41 49.89 5.94
N GLN A 49 -30.71 49.87 5.63
CA GLN A 49 -31.28 48.95 4.64
C GLN A 49 -30.67 49.15 3.25
N LEU A 50 -30.48 50.40 2.82
CA LEU A 50 -29.85 50.71 1.53
C LEU A 50 -28.39 50.23 1.46
N GLU A 51 -27.62 50.37 2.54
CA GLU A 51 -26.25 49.86 2.58
C GLU A 51 -26.21 48.32 2.63
N ASP A 52 -27.12 47.69 3.36
CA ASP A 52 -27.25 46.22 3.40
C ASP A 52 -27.61 45.65 2.01
N GLU A 53 -28.50 46.32 1.27
CA GLU A 53 -28.80 45.97 -0.13
C GLU A 53 -27.58 46.12 -1.04
N ARG A 54 -26.82 47.21 -0.88
CA ARG A 54 -25.61 47.48 -1.66
C ARG A 54 -24.55 46.41 -1.41
N ILE A 55 -24.33 46.06 -0.14
CA ILE A 55 -23.44 44.96 0.27
C ILE A 55 -23.94 43.66 -0.35
N THR A 56 -25.23 43.35 -0.26
CA THR A 56 -25.82 42.13 -0.83
C THR A 56 -25.63 42.04 -2.35
N ARG A 57 -25.76 43.16 -3.08
CA ARG A 57 -25.46 43.22 -4.52
C ARG A 57 -23.98 42.92 -4.80
N ARG A 58 -23.07 43.52 -4.04
CA ARG A 58 -21.62 43.25 -4.16
C ARG A 58 -21.29 41.79 -3.87
N LEU A 59 -21.84 41.22 -2.80
CA LEU A 59 -21.63 39.82 -2.42
C LEU A 59 -22.17 38.84 -3.47
N ARG A 60 -23.27 39.18 -4.16
CA ARG A 60 -23.77 38.38 -5.29
C ARG A 60 -22.78 38.36 -6.46
N VAL A 61 -22.22 39.51 -6.82
CA VAL A 61 -21.19 39.60 -7.87
C VAL A 61 -19.91 38.88 -7.45
N GLU A 62 -19.46 39.04 -6.21
CA GLU A 62 -18.30 38.33 -5.66
C GLU A 62 -18.52 36.81 -5.72
N LYS A 63 -19.70 36.33 -5.29
CA LYS A 63 -20.08 34.93 -5.36
C LYS A 63 -19.99 34.38 -6.79
N GLN A 64 -20.57 35.07 -7.77
CA GLN A 64 -20.53 34.64 -9.17
C GLN A 64 -19.08 34.59 -9.70
N ALA A 65 -18.25 35.58 -9.37
CA ALA A 65 -16.84 35.57 -9.75
C ALA A 65 -16.10 34.38 -9.14
N LEU A 66 -16.33 34.09 -7.86
CA LEU A 66 -15.71 32.98 -7.15
C LEU A 66 -16.21 31.61 -7.65
N GLU A 67 -17.48 31.48 -8.02
CA GLU A 67 -18.05 30.26 -8.62
C GLU A 67 -17.43 29.94 -9.98
N LEU A 68 -17.08 30.97 -10.76
CA LEU A 68 -16.33 30.81 -12.02
C LEU A 68 -14.84 30.50 -11.79
N GLU A 69 -14.24 31.05 -10.74
CA GLU A 69 -12.82 30.84 -10.41
C GLU A 69 -12.55 29.47 -9.76
N LEU A 70 -13.50 28.94 -8.98
CA LEU A 70 -13.37 27.68 -8.27
C LEU A 70 -12.93 26.48 -9.13
N PRO A 71 -13.56 26.18 -10.30
CA PRO A 71 -13.11 25.08 -11.13
C PRO A 71 -11.68 25.28 -11.65
N ILE A 72 -11.28 26.52 -11.96
CA ILE A 72 -9.95 26.86 -12.44
C ILE A 72 -8.90 26.64 -11.34
N ALA A 73 -9.22 27.04 -10.10
CA ALA A 73 -8.35 26.82 -8.95
C ALA A 73 -8.14 25.32 -8.69
N ARG A 74 -9.21 24.52 -8.74
CA ARG A 74 -9.14 23.05 -8.59
C ARG A 74 -8.32 22.40 -9.68
N GLU A 75 -8.48 22.82 -10.94
CA GLU A 75 -7.70 22.30 -12.06
C GLU A 75 -6.21 22.61 -11.88
N ARG A 76 -5.87 23.85 -11.54
CA ARG A 76 -4.48 24.27 -11.30
C ARG A 76 -3.82 23.44 -10.19
N GLU A 77 -4.51 23.27 -9.08
CA GLU A 77 -4.01 22.49 -7.95
C GLU A 77 -3.87 21.00 -8.30
N GLY A 78 -4.88 20.43 -8.98
CA GLY A 78 -4.84 19.05 -9.44
C GLY A 78 -3.72 18.79 -10.44
N MET A 79 -3.48 19.71 -11.37
CA MET A 79 -2.37 19.62 -12.33
C MET A 79 -1.01 19.65 -11.65
N SER A 80 -0.82 20.55 -10.67
CA SER A 80 0.41 20.61 -9.88
C SER A 80 0.67 19.29 -9.14
N GLU A 81 -0.36 18.69 -8.56
CA GLU A 81 -0.23 17.41 -7.87
C GLU A 81 0.04 16.24 -8.83
N ILE A 82 -0.61 16.22 -10.00
CA ILE A 82 -0.35 15.24 -11.06
C ILE A 82 1.11 15.33 -11.53
N GLU A 83 1.65 16.54 -11.72
CA GLU A 83 3.05 16.76 -12.08
C GLU A 83 4.00 16.24 -11.01
N ARG A 84 3.72 16.52 -9.73
CA ARG A 84 4.48 15.98 -8.59
C ARG A 84 4.49 14.45 -8.58
N LEU A 85 3.34 13.81 -8.79
CA LEU A 85 3.22 12.35 -8.83
C LEU A 85 3.93 11.74 -10.04
N LYS A 86 3.88 12.41 -11.21
CA LYS A 86 4.65 11.98 -12.39
C LYS A 86 6.14 12.03 -12.14
N ALA A 87 6.64 13.10 -11.51
CA ALA A 87 8.05 13.21 -11.15
C ALA A 87 8.48 12.08 -10.19
N LEU A 88 7.70 11.82 -9.15
CA LEU A 88 7.96 10.74 -8.20
C LEU A 88 7.94 9.36 -8.88
N ARG A 89 6.99 9.13 -9.80
CA ARG A 89 6.95 7.91 -10.61
C ARG A 89 8.24 7.75 -11.42
N ASP A 90 8.67 8.80 -12.10
CA ASP A 90 9.84 8.74 -12.99
C ASP A 90 11.15 8.52 -12.21
N GLU A 91 11.23 9.04 -10.98
CA GLU A 91 12.32 8.75 -10.04
C GLU A 91 12.30 7.28 -9.55
N CYS A 92 11.12 6.75 -9.23
CA CYS A 92 10.99 5.42 -8.65
C CYS A 92 11.02 4.27 -9.69
N LEU A 93 10.60 4.55 -10.93
CA LEU A 93 10.51 3.57 -12.01
C LEU A 93 11.84 2.84 -12.33
N PRO A 94 13.00 3.50 -12.44
CA PRO A 94 14.27 2.80 -12.70
C PRO A 94 14.64 1.84 -11.57
N THR A 95 14.46 2.26 -10.31
CA THR A 95 14.71 1.43 -9.13
C THR A 95 13.79 0.21 -9.12
N ALA A 96 12.49 0.40 -9.37
CA ALA A 96 11.53 -0.69 -9.48
C ALA A 96 11.90 -1.68 -10.61
N LYS A 97 12.30 -1.18 -11.78
CA LYS A 97 12.78 -2.01 -12.91
C LYS A 97 14.05 -2.78 -12.57
N ALA A 98 15.00 -2.16 -11.88
CA ALA A 98 16.23 -2.80 -11.45
C ALA A 98 15.97 -3.93 -10.45
N ILE A 99 15.07 -3.70 -9.48
CA ILE A 99 14.64 -4.73 -8.52
C ILE A 99 13.93 -5.88 -9.25
N ALA A 100 12.98 -5.58 -10.14
CA ALA A 100 12.27 -6.60 -10.91
C ALA A 100 13.23 -7.46 -11.76
N LYS A 101 14.24 -6.84 -12.37
CA LYS A 101 15.30 -7.56 -13.10
C LYS A 101 16.10 -8.48 -12.17
N ARG A 102 16.55 -7.96 -11.02
CA ARG A 102 17.30 -8.77 -10.03
C ARG A 102 16.49 -9.97 -9.52
N ILE A 103 15.20 -9.78 -9.24
CA ILE A 103 14.31 -10.88 -8.85
C ILE A 103 14.28 -11.95 -9.94
N LYS A 104 14.08 -11.53 -11.20
CA LYS A 104 14.08 -12.45 -12.33
C LYS A 104 15.41 -13.22 -12.48
N ASP A 105 16.53 -12.53 -12.35
CA ASP A 105 17.86 -13.14 -12.44
C ASP A 105 18.06 -14.16 -11.30
N HIS A 106 17.68 -13.82 -10.06
CA HIS A 106 17.70 -14.75 -8.93
C HIS A 106 16.79 -15.96 -9.13
N ASP A 107 15.56 -15.77 -9.62
CA ASP A 107 14.64 -16.87 -9.91
C ASP A 107 15.22 -17.84 -10.94
N THR A 108 15.90 -17.32 -11.97
CA THR A 108 16.57 -18.18 -12.96
C THR A 108 17.75 -18.95 -12.38
N ALA A 109 18.53 -18.33 -11.48
CA ALA A 109 19.63 -18.99 -10.80
C ALA A 109 19.14 -20.11 -9.86
N ILE A 110 18.13 -19.82 -9.05
CA ILE A 110 17.52 -20.82 -8.16
C ILE A 110 16.97 -22.00 -8.97
N ARG A 111 16.29 -21.74 -10.09
CA ARG A 111 15.77 -22.82 -10.95
C ARG A 111 16.89 -23.68 -11.55
N SER A 112 18.01 -23.08 -11.99
CA SER A 112 19.11 -23.86 -12.56
C SER A 112 19.83 -24.70 -11.49
N GLU A 113 20.02 -24.16 -10.29
CA GLU A 113 20.55 -24.89 -9.15
C GLU A 113 19.65 -26.05 -8.72
N LEU A 114 18.33 -25.84 -8.67
CA LEU A 114 17.37 -26.90 -8.37
C LEU A 114 17.44 -28.05 -9.38
N VAL A 115 17.56 -27.74 -10.68
CA VAL A 115 17.72 -28.76 -11.72
C VAL A 115 19.02 -29.54 -11.54
N ASN A 116 20.12 -28.88 -11.20
CA ASN A 116 21.40 -29.53 -10.96
C ASN A 116 21.35 -30.43 -9.70
N ALA A 117 20.74 -29.95 -8.62
CA ALA A 117 20.53 -30.73 -7.41
C ALA A 117 19.65 -31.97 -7.67
N GLN A 118 18.60 -31.83 -8.47
CA GLN A 118 17.76 -32.97 -8.89
C GLN A 118 18.55 -34.01 -9.67
N LYS A 119 19.43 -33.60 -10.60
CA LYS A 119 20.30 -34.53 -11.33
C LYS A 119 21.25 -35.27 -10.40
N ALA A 120 21.91 -34.56 -9.47
CA ALA A 120 22.81 -35.18 -8.49
C ALA A 120 22.08 -36.20 -7.60
N LEU A 121 20.85 -35.89 -7.16
CA LEU A 121 20.01 -36.83 -6.39
C LEU A 121 19.68 -38.10 -7.18
N ILE A 122 19.37 -37.97 -8.49
CA ILE A 122 19.13 -39.13 -9.36
C ILE A 122 20.39 -39.99 -9.49
N GLU A 123 21.56 -39.39 -9.63
CA GLU A 123 22.83 -40.13 -9.69
C GLU A 123 23.15 -40.85 -8.39
N ILE A 124 22.98 -40.19 -7.24
CA ILE A 124 23.16 -40.81 -5.92
C ILE A 124 22.19 -42.00 -5.76
N SER A 125 20.94 -41.85 -6.19
CA SER A 125 19.94 -42.93 -6.16
C SER A 125 20.38 -44.14 -6.98
N LYS A 126 20.90 -43.92 -8.20
CA LYS A 126 21.45 -45.00 -9.05
C LYS A 126 22.64 -45.71 -8.39
N LEU A 127 23.55 -44.97 -7.78
CA LEU A 127 24.71 -45.53 -7.08
C LEU A 127 24.30 -46.33 -5.84
N SER A 128 23.27 -45.88 -5.11
CA SER A 128 22.71 -46.65 -3.99
C SER A 128 22.11 -47.97 -4.47
N GLN A 129 21.34 -47.94 -5.57
CA GLN A 129 20.73 -49.16 -6.13
C GLN A 129 21.78 -50.17 -6.61
N SER A 130 22.88 -49.71 -7.20
CA SER A 130 23.97 -50.60 -7.61
C SER A 130 24.75 -51.14 -6.41
N ALA A 131 25.00 -50.34 -5.38
CA ALA A 131 25.60 -50.80 -4.13
C ALA A 131 24.72 -51.88 -3.45
N ASP A 132 23.40 -51.67 -3.37
CA ASP A 132 22.46 -52.65 -2.83
C ASP A 132 22.42 -53.95 -3.64
N ALA A 133 22.64 -53.88 -4.96
CA ALA A 133 22.75 -55.07 -5.81
C ALA A 133 24.03 -55.86 -5.51
N VAL A 134 25.17 -55.17 -5.31
CA VAL A 134 26.45 -55.79 -4.95
C VAL A 134 26.40 -56.43 -3.55
N VAL A 135 25.78 -55.77 -2.57
CA VAL A 135 25.59 -56.35 -1.22
C VAL A 135 24.72 -57.60 -1.30
N ARG A 136 23.64 -57.58 -2.10
CA ARG A 136 22.80 -58.75 -2.33
C ARG A 136 23.55 -59.90 -2.99
N SER A 137 24.41 -59.64 -3.98
CA SER A 137 25.21 -60.70 -4.62
C SER A 137 26.23 -61.31 -3.65
N HIS A 138 26.93 -60.49 -2.85
CA HIS A 138 27.89 -60.98 -1.86
C HIS A 138 27.22 -61.80 -0.75
N ASN A 139 26.00 -61.43 -0.34
CA ASN A 139 25.24 -62.23 0.63
C ASN A 139 24.76 -63.55 0.04
N LEU A 140 24.43 -63.61 -1.25
CA LEU A 140 24.12 -64.88 -1.95
C LEU A 140 25.36 -65.78 -2.04
N ASP A 141 26.54 -65.23 -2.33
CA ASP A 141 27.79 -65.98 -2.38
C ASP A 141 28.18 -66.55 -1.00
N ARG A 142 27.89 -65.83 0.09
CA ARG A 142 28.05 -66.34 1.46
C ARG A 142 27.09 -67.49 1.77
N VAL A 143 25.82 -67.40 1.38
CA VAL A 143 24.84 -68.47 1.60
C VAL A 143 25.20 -69.74 0.82
N ILE A 144 25.78 -69.62 -0.39
CA ILE A 144 26.22 -70.77 -1.19
C ILE A 144 27.47 -71.45 -0.58
N LEU A 145 28.35 -70.70 0.08
CA LEU A 145 29.53 -71.26 0.76
C LEU A 145 29.20 -71.91 2.11
N ASP A 146 28.10 -71.53 2.76
CA ASP A 146 27.65 -72.10 4.04
C ASP A 146 26.86 -73.42 3.89
N GLU A 147 26.42 -73.80 2.68
CA GLU A 147 25.81 -75.13 2.45
C GLU A 147 26.82 -76.29 2.46
N HIS A 148 28.11 -76.04 2.66
CA HIS A 148 29.15 -77.09 2.75
C HIS A 148 29.92 -77.13 4.07
N PHE A 149 29.52 -76.38 5.11
CA PHE A 149 30.13 -76.47 6.44
C PHE A 149 29.09 -76.38 7.56
N PRO A 150 28.93 -77.43 8.41
CA PRO A 150 28.14 -77.28 9.62
C PRO A 150 28.99 -76.57 10.68
N PHE A 151 28.34 -75.64 11.40
CA PHE A 151 28.79 -75.01 12.65
C PHE A 151 29.94 -74.01 12.55
N VAL A 152 29.67 -72.73 12.88
CA VAL A 152 29.85 -72.18 14.24
C VAL A 152 28.98 -70.92 14.38
N GLN A 153 28.16 -70.89 15.44
CA GLN A 153 27.45 -69.71 15.91
C GLN A 153 28.44 -68.57 16.20
N MET A 154 28.19 -67.36 15.69
CA MET A 154 28.72 -66.16 16.33
C MET A 154 27.71 -65.02 16.28
N LYS A 155 27.13 -64.78 17.46
CA LYS A 155 26.44 -63.56 17.88
C LYS A 155 27.27 -62.32 17.59
N SER A 156 26.57 -61.18 17.53
CA SER A 156 27.07 -59.79 17.54
C SER A 156 27.38 -59.28 16.13
N ILE A 157 26.83 -58.17 15.61
CA ILE A 157 26.64 -56.86 16.24
C ILE A 157 25.43 -56.19 15.55
N MET A 158 24.27 -56.20 16.21
CA MET A 158 23.26 -55.14 16.07
C MET A 158 23.70 -54.03 17.02
N ASP A 159 24.58 -53.12 16.60
CA ASP A 159 24.93 -51.88 17.32
C ASP A 159 25.62 -50.89 16.36
N LEU A 160 24.92 -50.49 15.29
CA LEU A 160 25.35 -49.39 14.41
C LEU A 160 24.19 -48.50 13.92
N GLU A 161 23.04 -48.54 14.60
CA GLU A 161 21.89 -47.64 14.36
C GLU A 161 21.75 -46.50 15.39
N MET A 162 22.68 -46.35 16.32
CA MET A 162 22.58 -45.32 17.36
C MET A 162 23.88 -44.53 17.44
N LEU A 163 24.09 -43.56 16.53
CA LEU A 163 24.87 -42.32 16.73
C LEU A 163 25.21 -41.66 15.38
N ASN A 164 24.35 -40.78 14.87
CA ASN A 164 24.77 -39.44 14.41
C ASN A 164 23.56 -38.54 14.02
N ILE A 165 22.73 -38.16 14.99
CA ILE A 165 21.93 -36.94 14.84
C ILE A 165 22.90 -35.78 15.05
N ARG A 166 23.58 -35.36 13.97
CA ARG A 166 24.30 -34.09 13.94
C ARG A 166 23.29 -32.97 14.17
N SER A 167 23.51 -32.25 15.25
CA SER A 167 22.93 -30.95 15.59
C SER A 167 22.68 -30.09 14.34
N MET A 168 21.42 -29.67 14.15
CA MET A 168 21.06 -28.62 13.20
C MET A 168 21.83 -27.35 13.53
N PRO A 169 22.45 -26.66 12.55
CA PRO A 169 22.98 -25.33 12.79
C PRO A 169 21.81 -24.38 13.07
N GLU A 170 21.94 -23.62 14.16
CA GLU A 170 21.02 -22.53 14.50
C GLU A 170 20.91 -21.56 13.32
N TRP A 171 19.68 -21.27 12.91
CA TRP A 171 19.42 -20.25 11.91
C TRP A 171 19.85 -18.87 12.46
N PRO A 172 20.54 -18.04 11.67
CA PRO A 172 20.88 -16.70 12.11
C PRO A 172 19.59 -15.91 12.32
N LYS A 173 19.41 -15.42 13.56
CA LYS A 173 18.39 -14.43 13.91
C LYS A 173 18.58 -13.25 12.96
N LYS A 174 17.55 -12.96 12.17
CA LYS A 174 17.51 -11.76 11.31
C LYS A 174 17.71 -10.53 12.20
N GLU A 175 18.87 -9.89 12.09
CA GLU A 175 19.01 -8.48 12.40
C GLU A 175 18.10 -7.73 11.42
N SER A 176 16.93 -7.34 11.90
CA SER A 176 16.02 -6.44 11.22
C SER A 176 16.63 -5.04 11.20
N GLY A 177 17.58 -4.82 10.29
CA GLY A 177 18.10 -3.52 9.89
C GLY A 177 17.53 -3.01 8.56
N LEU A 178 16.46 -3.64 8.05
CA LEU A 178 15.72 -3.12 6.90
C LEU A 178 14.73 -2.06 7.41
N ASN A 179 15.12 -0.80 7.25
CA ASN A 179 14.19 0.33 7.16
C ASN A 179 13.24 0.05 5.99
N VAL A 180 12.16 -0.68 6.28
CA VAL A 180 11.00 -0.78 5.40
C VAL A 180 10.40 0.61 5.39
N CYS A 181 10.47 1.29 4.24
CA CYS A 181 9.66 2.46 3.96
C CYS A 181 8.22 2.13 4.38
N GLN A 182 7.72 2.79 5.43
CA GLN A 182 6.35 2.68 5.88
C GLN A 182 5.45 3.07 4.72
N TRP A 183 4.85 2.09 4.07
CA TRP A 183 3.72 2.32 3.19
C TRP A 183 2.53 2.69 4.09
N PRO A 184 1.84 3.81 3.82
CA PRO A 184 0.61 4.11 4.53
C PRO A 184 -0.37 2.98 4.27
N SER A 185 -0.87 2.38 5.35
CA SER A 185 -1.88 1.32 5.30
C SER A 185 -3.20 1.90 4.81
N THR A 186 -3.35 2.09 3.51
CA THR A 186 -4.64 2.31 2.90
C THR A 186 -5.33 0.97 2.79
N LYS A 187 -6.41 0.80 3.57
CA LYS A 187 -7.40 -0.26 3.38
C LYS A 187 -7.87 -0.20 1.92
N LEU A 188 -7.33 -1.10 1.09
CA LEU A 188 -7.92 -1.43 -0.20
C LEU A 188 -9.24 -2.14 0.09
N LYS A 189 -10.34 -1.38 0.13
CA LYS A 189 -11.65 -1.94 -0.16
C LYS A 189 -11.61 -2.30 -1.65
N TYR A 190 -11.58 -3.59 -1.94
CA TYR A 190 -11.92 -4.09 -3.26
C TYR A 190 -13.33 -3.59 -3.59
N ILE A 191 -13.42 -2.73 -4.61
CA ILE A 191 -14.66 -2.52 -5.35
C ILE A 191 -14.65 -3.62 -6.39
N GLU A 192 -15.38 -4.69 -6.14
CA GLU A 192 -15.88 -5.54 -7.20
C GLU A 192 -17.04 -4.78 -7.82
N ASP A 193 -16.87 -4.31 -9.05
CA ASP A 193 -17.92 -4.08 -10.05
C ASP A 193 -17.25 -3.54 -11.32
N PHE A 194 -17.09 -4.40 -12.33
CA PHE A 194 -17.28 -4.20 -13.79
C PHE A 194 -16.71 -5.39 -14.57
#